data_AF-A0A842ZXF9-F1
#
_entry.id   AF-A0A842ZXF9-F1
#
_cell.length_a   1.000
_cell.length_b   1.000
_cell.length_c   1.000
_cell.angle_alpha   90.00
_cell.angle_beta   90.00
_cell.angle_gamma   90.00
#
_symmetry.space_group_name_H-M   'P 1'
#
loop_
_entity.id
_entity.type
_entity.pdbx_description
1 polymer ?
#
loop_
_entity_poly.entity_id
_entity_poly.type
_entity_poly.pdbx_seq_one_letter_code
_entity_poly.pdbx_strand_id
1 'polypeptide(L)'
;MGKNTLKRSLIVGIVFLFLSTTCIPVLASEGKPDLIIEDIVTEPVLPEEDKYLCRVKNIGTETVMETIDVDVTVKRLFLGIFPIRTVRFYHVGGNYGNGLYPGETIDILIAYESYLPVYGIYRYNCVVNPDHHIDESEYGNNVFSKTYNAFFGYP
;
A
#
# COMPACT_ATOMS: atom_id res chain seq x y z
N MET A 1 -29.40 45.56 4.06
CA MET A 1 -29.02 44.38 3.24
C MET A 1 -27.54 44.11 3.45
N GLY A 2 -27.19 42.96 4.02
CA GLY A 2 -26.05 42.80 4.93
C GLY A 2 -24.67 42.65 4.29
N LYS A 3 -23.72 43.50 4.73
CA LYS A 3 -22.26 43.37 4.54
C LYS A 3 -21.67 42.05 5.06
N ASN A 4 -22.42 41.26 5.81
CA ASN A 4 -21.95 40.05 6.49
C ASN A 4 -22.01 38.78 5.62
N THR A 5 -22.80 38.77 4.54
CA THR A 5 -22.88 37.63 3.62
C THR A 5 -21.69 37.57 2.67
N LEU A 6 -21.16 38.73 2.26
CA LEU A 6 -19.99 38.80 1.36
C LEU A 6 -18.70 38.28 2.03
N LYS A 7 -18.52 38.55 3.33
CA LYS A 7 -17.35 38.07 4.08
C LYS A 7 -17.33 36.55 4.28
N ARG A 8 -18.51 35.93 4.41
CA ARG A 8 -18.62 34.46 4.58
C ARG A 8 -18.37 33.71 3.27
N SER A 9 -18.77 34.27 2.13
CA SER A 9 -18.56 33.63 0.83
C SER A 9 -17.09 33.67 0.36
N LEU A 10 -16.33 34.69 0.75
CA LEU A 10 -14.90 34.80 0.41
C LEU A 10 -14.03 33.79 1.18
N ILE A 11 -14.36 33.55 2.46
CA ILE A 11 -13.63 32.60 3.31
C ILE A 11 -13.85 31.16 2.82
N VAL A 12 -15.05 30.80 2.37
CA VAL A 12 -15.33 29.46 1.83
C VAL A 12 -14.60 29.23 0.50
N GLY A 13 -14.48 30.26 -0.35
CA GLY A 13 -13.73 30.17 -1.61
C GLY A 13 -12.22 29.97 -1.42
N ILE A 14 -11.62 30.58 -0.39
CA ILE A 14 -10.19 30.42 -0.07
C ILE A 14 -9.92 29.04 0.52
N VAL A 15 -10.80 28.52 1.39
CA VAL A 15 -10.62 27.17 1.97
C VAL A 15 -10.71 26.08 0.90
N PHE A 16 -11.57 26.23 -0.12
CA PHE A 16 -11.62 25.29 -1.24
C PHE A 16 -10.45 25.41 -2.23
N LEU A 17 -9.80 26.57 -2.33
CA LEU A 17 -8.63 26.77 -3.20
C LEU A 17 -7.35 26.10 -2.66
N PHE A 18 -7.27 25.88 -1.33
CA PHE A 18 -6.13 25.20 -0.70
C PHE A 18 -6.28 23.68 -0.58
N LEU A 19 -7.47 23.12 -0.87
CA LEU A 19 -7.71 21.66 -0.84
C LEU A 19 -7.47 20.99 -2.21
N SER A 20 -7.23 21.74 -3.28
CA SER A 20 -7.15 21.20 -4.65
C SER A 20 -5.73 21.07 -5.22
N THR A 21 -4.67 21.46 -4.50
CA THR A 21 -3.30 21.48 -5.07
C THR A 21 -2.21 21.12 -4.07
N THR A 22 -2.34 19.98 -3.38
CA THR A 22 -1.17 19.33 -2.82
C THR A 22 -1.14 17.87 -3.27
N CYS A 23 -0.93 17.66 -4.57
CA CYS A 23 0.03 16.63 -4.94
C CYS A 23 1.36 17.15 -4.40
N ILE A 24 1.68 16.84 -3.14
CA ILE A 24 3.03 16.99 -2.65
C ILE A 24 3.80 15.96 -3.47
N PRO A 25 4.66 16.35 -4.42
CA PRO A 25 5.61 15.38 -4.91
C PRO A 25 6.41 14.99 -3.67
N VAL A 26 6.30 13.73 -3.25
CA VAL A 26 7.28 13.14 -2.34
C VAL A 26 8.60 13.34 -3.08
N LEU A 27 9.36 14.34 -2.65
CA LEU A 27 10.66 14.65 -3.22
C LEU A 27 11.54 13.51 -2.75
N ALA A 28 11.67 12.47 -3.58
CA ALA A 28 12.72 11.49 -3.42
C ALA A 28 14.04 12.25 -3.21
N SER A 29 14.78 11.88 -2.17
CA SER A 29 16.14 12.43 -1.98
C SER A 29 16.97 12.10 -3.22
N GLU A 30 17.70 13.09 -3.72
CA GLU A 30 18.64 12.86 -4.84
C GLU A 30 19.61 11.73 -4.48
N GLY A 31 19.80 10.79 -5.40
CA GLY A 31 20.78 9.71 -5.26
C GLY A 31 20.36 8.58 -4.31
N LYS A 32 19.06 8.35 -4.11
CA LYS A 32 18.56 7.16 -3.40
C LYS A 32 17.34 6.53 -4.07
N PRO A 33 17.13 5.21 -3.93
CA PRO A 33 15.85 4.58 -4.21
C PRO A 33 14.81 5.01 -3.15
N ASP A 34 13.54 4.80 -3.49
CA ASP A 34 12.41 5.10 -2.60
C ASP A 34 11.24 4.16 -2.93
N LEU A 35 11.05 3.13 -2.12
CA LEU A 35 10.09 2.08 -2.36
C LEU A 35 8.76 2.39 -1.68
N ILE A 36 7.71 2.36 -2.47
CA ILE A 36 6.33 2.40 -1.97
C ILE A 36 5.60 1.14 -2.37
N ILE A 37 4.53 0.86 -1.64
CA ILE A 37 3.53 -0.10 -2.06
C ILE A 37 2.36 0.69 -2.64
N GLU A 38 2.12 0.55 -3.95
CA GLU A 38 1.03 1.24 -4.64
C GLU A 38 -0.32 0.56 -4.37
N ASP A 39 -0.34 -0.77 -4.33
CA ASP A 39 -1.56 -1.51 -4.07
C ASP A 39 -1.29 -2.94 -3.58
N ILE A 40 -2.32 -3.57 -3.03
CA ILE A 40 -2.40 -5.02 -2.90
C ILE A 40 -3.46 -5.47 -3.90
N VAL A 41 -3.06 -6.34 -4.83
CA VAL A 41 -3.93 -6.83 -5.90
C VAL A 41 -4.33 -8.26 -5.57
N THR A 42 -5.61 -8.56 -5.79
CA THR A 42 -6.15 -9.91 -5.71
C THR A 42 -6.57 -10.32 -7.11
N GLU A 43 -5.96 -11.38 -7.63
CA GLU A 43 -6.27 -11.94 -8.93
C GLU A 43 -6.94 -13.30 -8.75
N PRO A 44 -8.12 -13.55 -9.33
CA PRO A 44 -8.67 -14.90 -9.35
C PRO A 44 -7.81 -15.79 -10.26
N VAL A 45 -7.30 -16.90 -9.73
CA VAL A 45 -6.54 -17.91 -10.49
C VAL A 45 -7.47 -19.02 -10.97
N LEU A 46 -8.39 -19.43 -10.09
CA LEU A 46 -9.46 -20.40 -10.32
C LEU A 46 -10.71 -19.91 -9.56
N PRO A 47 -11.92 -20.44 -9.82
CA PRO A 47 -13.16 -20.01 -9.14
C PRO A 47 -13.11 -20.03 -7.60
N GLU A 48 -12.14 -20.73 -7.01
CA GLU A 48 -11.96 -20.85 -5.55
C GLU A 48 -10.56 -20.44 -5.07
N GLU A 49 -9.70 -19.93 -5.97
CA GLU A 49 -8.31 -19.59 -5.64
C GLU A 49 -8.01 -18.15 -5.99
N ASP A 50 -7.62 -17.39 -4.97
CA ASP A 50 -7.11 -16.04 -5.12
C ASP A 50 -5.58 -16.04 -5.02
N LYS A 51 -4.96 -15.26 -5.90
CA LYS A 51 -3.55 -14.88 -5.84
C LYS A 51 -3.45 -13.48 -5.29
N TYR A 52 -2.61 -13.31 -4.28
CA TYR A 52 -2.37 -12.02 -3.64
C TYR A 52 -1.01 -11.49 -4.05
N LEU A 53 -1.00 -10.28 -4.59
CA LEU A 53 0.18 -9.58 -5.07
C LEU A 53 0.36 -8.27 -4.30
N CYS A 54 1.59 -7.96 -3.93
CA CYS A 54 1.99 -6.65 -3.44
C CYS A 54 2.62 -5.88 -4.61
N ARG A 55 2.03 -4.75 -5.00
CA ARG A 55 2.56 -3.92 -6.06
C ARG A 55 3.55 -2.91 -5.48
N VAL A 56 4.83 -3.14 -5.69
CA VAL A 56 5.91 -2.29 -5.20
C VAL A 56 6.42 -1.42 -6.33
N LYS A 57 6.65 -0.14 -6.04
CA LYS A 57 7.21 0.82 -6.98
C LYS A 57 8.39 1.54 -6.37
N ASN A 58 9.41 1.77 -7.18
CA ASN A 58 10.48 2.68 -6.85
C ASN A 58 10.12 4.09 -7.36
N ILE A 59 9.75 5.01 -6.47
CA ILE A 59 9.54 6.43 -6.78
C ILE A 59 10.83 7.26 -6.61
N GLY A 60 11.93 6.60 -6.26
CA GLY A 60 13.23 7.20 -6.05
C GLY A 60 13.96 7.56 -7.34
N THR A 61 15.21 7.97 -7.19
CA THR A 61 16.07 8.38 -8.32
C THR A 61 17.15 7.35 -8.67
N GLU A 62 17.36 6.35 -7.81
CA GLU A 62 18.33 5.26 -8.05
C GLU A 62 17.65 3.90 -8.21
N THR A 63 18.33 2.99 -8.91
CA THR A 63 17.88 1.61 -9.12
C THR A 63 18.16 0.76 -7.89
N VAL A 64 17.19 -0.07 -7.48
CA VAL A 64 17.41 -1.10 -6.47
C VAL A 64 17.97 -2.35 -7.13
N MET A 65 19.19 -2.75 -6.77
CA MET A 65 19.85 -3.97 -7.30
C MET A 65 19.76 -5.17 -6.35
N GLU A 66 19.25 -4.95 -5.15
CA GLU A 66 19.17 -5.91 -4.06
C GLU A 66 17.83 -6.67 -4.09
N THR A 67 17.74 -7.75 -3.30
CA THR A 67 16.46 -8.43 -3.05
C THR A 67 15.48 -7.46 -2.40
N ILE A 68 14.25 -7.39 -2.91
CA ILE A 68 13.19 -6.61 -2.30
C ILE A 68 12.34 -7.55 -1.44
N ASP A 69 12.35 -7.32 -0.13
CA ASP A 69 11.58 -8.08 0.83
C ASP A 69 10.29 -7.34 1.21
N VAL A 70 9.22 -8.09 1.44
CA VAL A 70 7.93 -7.57 1.87
C VAL A 70 7.37 -8.43 3.00
N ASP A 71 7.07 -7.78 4.12
CA ASP A 71 6.33 -8.36 5.23
C ASP A 71 4.85 -8.06 5.09
N VAL A 72 4.00 -9.09 5.15
CA VAL A 72 2.55 -8.94 5.11
C VAL A 72 1.92 -9.54 6.35
N THR A 73 1.32 -8.68 7.17
CA THR A 73 0.54 -9.09 8.35
C THR A 73 -0.96 -8.96 8.05
N VAL A 74 -1.66 -10.10 8.09
CA VAL A 74 -3.11 -10.15 7.92
C VAL A 74 -3.80 -10.21 9.28
N LYS A 75 -4.62 -9.21 9.58
CA LYS A 75 -5.37 -9.10 10.84
C LYS A 75 -6.87 -9.18 10.57
N ARG A 76 -7.58 -10.00 11.34
CA ARG A 76 -9.05 -10.01 11.34
C ARG A 76 -9.56 -8.81 12.14
N LEU A 77 -10.52 -8.08 11.59
CA LEU A 77 -11.18 -6.96 12.26
C LEU A 77 -12.52 -7.39 12.87
N PHE A 78 -12.75 -7.06 14.14
CA PHE A 78 -14.07 -7.10 14.76
C PHE A 78 -14.87 -5.87 14.32
N LEU A 79 -16.10 -6.08 13.84
CA LEU A 79 -16.99 -5.01 13.39
C LEU A 79 -16.35 -4.07 12.36
N GLY A 80 -15.36 -4.55 11.61
CA GLY A 80 -14.67 -3.78 10.57
C GLY A 80 -13.65 -2.74 11.05
N ILE A 81 -13.45 -2.57 12.36
CA ILE A 81 -12.59 -1.49 12.90
C ILE A 81 -11.52 -1.96 13.89
N PHE A 82 -11.77 -3.00 14.69
CA PHE A 82 -10.84 -3.41 15.75
C PHE A 82 -10.02 -4.63 15.35
N PRO A 83 -8.68 -4.54 15.15
CA PRO A 83 -7.88 -5.72 14.88
C PRO A 83 -7.87 -6.63 16.10
N ILE A 84 -8.43 -7.83 15.96
CA ILE A 84 -8.56 -8.79 17.07
C ILE A 84 -7.29 -9.63 17.18
N ARG A 85 -6.83 -10.15 16.03
CA ARG A 85 -5.81 -11.18 15.98
C ARG A 85 -5.13 -11.20 14.62
N THR A 86 -3.81 -11.33 14.62
CA THR A 86 -3.05 -11.71 13.42
C THR A 86 -3.44 -13.14 13.05
N VAL A 87 -4.02 -13.31 11.87
CA VAL A 87 -4.42 -14.62 11.36
C VAL A 87 -3.37 -15.24 10.46
N ARG A 88 -2.59 -14.40 9.76
CA ARG A 88 -1.49 -14.82 8.89
C ARG A 88 -0.37 -13.78 8.90
N PHE A 89 0.84 -14.29 8.67
CA PHE A 89 2.04 -13.50 8.44
C PHE A 89 2.78 -14.13 7.25
N TYR A 90 3.24 -13.28 6.34
CA TYR A 90 4.07 -13.68 5.21
C TYR A 90 5.31 -12.82 5.21
N HIS A 91 6.45 -13.44 4.94
CA HIS A 91 7.70 -12.77 4.60
C HIS A 91 8.07 -13.30 3.22
N VAL A 92 8.03 -12.43 2.21
CA VAL A 92 8.30 -12.78 0.82
C VAL A 92 9.38 -11.87 0.27
N GLY A 93 10.31 -12.45 -0.47
CA GLY A 93 11.45 -11.74 -1.04
C GLY A 93 11.71 -12.22 -2.46
N GLY A 94 12.15 -11.31 -3.32
CA GLY A 94 12.45 -11.62 -4.71
C GLY A 94 13.63 -10.81 -5.22
N ASN A 95 14.53 -11.49 -5.95
CA ASN A 95 15.54 -10.82 -6.75
C ASN A 95 14.95 -10.54 -8.14
N TYR A 96 14.97 -9.27 -8.53
CA TYR A 96 14.50 -8.81 -9.83
C TYR A 96 15.72 -8.63 -10.72
N GLY A 97 15.85 -9.48 -11.74
CA GLY A 97 17.15 -9.75 -12.38
C GLY A 97 17.95 -8.53 -12.85
N ASN A 98 17.29 -7.45 -13.27
CA ASN A 98 17.94 -6.21 -13.71
C ASN A 98 17.83 -5.06 -12.69
N GLY A 99 17.42 -5.36 -11.47
CA GLY A 99 17.00 -4.39 -10.46
C GLY A 99 15.60 -3.82 -10.71
N LEU A 100 15.17 -2.92 -9.82
CA LEU A 100 13.95 -2.12 -9.96
C LEU A 100 14.32 -0.66 -10.24
N TYR A 101 14.12 -0.22 -11.48
CA TYR A 101 14.53 1.11 -11.93
C TYR A 101 13.66 2.23 -11.36
N PRO A 102 14.15 3.48 -11.33
CA PRO A 102 13.33 4.65 -11.01
C PRO A 102 12.04 4.72 -11.82
N GLY A 103 10.90 4.84 -11.13
CA GLY A 103 9.55 4.88 -11.69
C GLY A 103 8.96 3.52 -12.04
N GLU A 104 9.72 2.43 -11.95
CA GLU A 104 9.27 1.08 -12.28
C GLU A 104 8.44 0.46 -11.14
N THR A 105 7.47 -0.36 -11.54
CA THR A 105 6.59 -1.09 -10.64
C THR A 105 6.71 -2.59 -10.91
N ILE A 106 6.74 -3.38 -9.84
CA ILE A 106 6.75 -4.84 -9.86
C ILE A 106 5.62 -5.39 -8.98
N ASP A 107 5.15 -6.59 -9.32
CA ASP A 107 4.21 -7.33 -8.47
C ASP A 107 4.97 -8.46 -7.76
N ILE A 108 5.04 -8.38 -6.43
CA ILE A 108 5.59 -9.43 -5.54
C ILE A 108 4.46 -10.37 -5.14
N LEU A 109 4.61 -11.65 -5.43
CA LEU A 109 3.66 -12.68 -5.02
C LEU A 109 3.73 -12.90 -3.51
N ILE A 110 2.61 -12.66 -2.81
CA ILE A 110 2.49 -12.90 -1.36
C ILE A 110 2.09 -14.35 -1.10
N ALA A 111 1.05 -14.84 -1.77
CA ALA A 111 0.53 -16.18 -1.59
C ALA A 111 -0.35 -16.63 -2.78
N TYR A 112 -0.30 -17.93 -3.06
CA TYR A 112 -1.36 -18.66 -3.76
C TYR A 112 -2.32 -19.25 -2.72
N GLU A 113 -3.62 -19.32 -3.02
CA GLU A 113 -4.59 -20.13 -2.28
C GLU A 113 -4.72 -19.77 -0.79
N SER A 114 -4.66 -18.48 -0.42
CA SER A 114 -4.79 -18.10 0.99
C SER A 114 -6.25 -18.18 1.46
N TYR A 115 -6.69 -19.36 1.90
CA TYR A 115 -7.99 -19.52 2.55
C TYR A 115 -8.00 -18.76 3.87
N LEU A 116 -8.83 -17.74 4.01
CA LEU A 116 -9.02 -17.06 5.29
C LEU A 116 -9.92 -17.94 6.19
N PRO A 117 -9.57 -18.14 7.48
CA PRO A 117 -10.15 -19.20 8.29
C PRO A 117 -11.65 -19.01 8.61
N VAL A 118 -12.17 -17.78 8.54
CA VAL A 118 -13.56 -17.44 8.87
C VAL A 118 -14.04 -16.28 8.01
N TYR A 119 -15.35 -16.18 7.73
CA TYR A 119 -15.96 -14.97 7.18
C TYR A 119 -15.58 -13.71 7.99
N GLY A 120 -15.31 -12.61 7.27
CA GLY A 120 -15.25 -11.29 7.87
C GLY A 120 -14.34 -10.31 7.16
N ILE A 121 -14.03 -9.24 7.88
CA ILE A 121 -13.22 -8.14 7.37
C ILE A 121 -11.77 -8.36 7.80
N TYR A 122 -10.85 -8.28 6.85
CA TYR A 122 -9.43 -8.51 7.05
C TYR A 122 -8.63 -7.30 6.59
N ARG A 123 -7.69 -6.85 7.42
CA ARG A 123 -6.72 -5.83 7.05
C ARG A 123 -5.38 -6.48 6.76
N TYR A 124 -4.92 -6.30 5.54
CA TYR A 124 -3.58 -6.63 5.10
C TYR A 124 -2.73 -5.39 5.34
N ASN A 125 -1.67 -5.53 6.11
CA ASN A 125 -0.68 -4.49 6.34
C ASN A 125 0.62 -5.01 5.73
N CYS A 126 1.10 -4.32 4.72
CA CYS A 126 2.33 -4.65 4.01
C CYS A 126 3.41 -3.63 4.35
N VAL A 127 4.64 -4.10 4.50
CA VAL A 127 5.84 -3.28 4.70
C VAL A 127 6.89 -3.76 3.70
N VAL A 128 7.30 -2.89 2.78
CA VAL A 128 8.43 -3.17 1.87
C VAL A 128 9.75 -2.81 2.56
N ASN A 129 10.79 -3.59 2.31
CA ASN A 129 12.10 -3.45 2.94
C ASN A 129 12.02 -3.35 4.49
N PRO A 130 11.36 -4.30 5.17
CA PRO A 130 11.07 -4.20 6.60
C PRO A 130 12.32 -4.16 7.49
N ASP A 131 13.43 -4.74 7.04
CA ASP A 131 14.71 -4.77 7.77
C ASP A 131 15.63 -3.59 7.40
N HIS A 132 15.19 -2.71 6.51
CA HIS A 132 15.93 -1.54 6.01
C HIS A 132 17.32 -1.89 5.45
N HIS A 133 17.46 -3.03 4.75
CA HIS A 133 18.74 -3.38 4.12
C HIS A 133 19.01 -2.58 2.85
N ILE A 134 17.95 -2.14 2.15
CA ILE A 134 18.05 -1.12 1.10
C ILE A 134 18.05 0.26 1.77
N ASP A 135 19.06 1.09 1.46
CA ASP A 135 19.13 2.47 1.93
C ASP A 135 18.21 3.37 1.09
N GLU A 136 17.13 3.86 1.69
CA GLU A 136 16.07 4.59 0.99
C GLU A 136 16.06 6.07 1.36
N SER A 137 15.40 6.87 0.53
CA SER A 137 15.22 8.30 0.84
C SER A 137 14.22 8.57 1.95
N GLU A 138 13.21 7.70 2.09
CA GLU A 138 12.15 7.76 3.10
C GLU A 138 11.74 6.31 3.40
N TYR A 139 11.49 6.00 4.68
CA TYR A 139 11.02 4.67 5.10
C TYR A 139 9.56 4.69 5.55
N GLY A 140 9.02 5.88 5.84
CA GLY A 140 7.64 6.07 6.32
C GLY A 140 6.58 5.76 5.26
N ASN A 141 6.94 5.79 3.98
CA ASN A 141 6.10 5.46 2.82
C ASN A 141 6.19 3.98 2.41
N ASN A 142 7.05 3.18 3.05
CA ASN A 142 7.15 1.74 2.82
C ASN A 142 5.96 0.93 3.34
N VAL A 143 5.07 1.58 4.10
CA VAL A 143 3.94 0.92 4.76
C VAL A 143 2.65 1.20 4.00
N PHE A 144 1.94 0.13 3.64
CA PHE A 144 0.63 0.21 3.02
C PHE A 144 -0.36 -0.73 3.69
N SER A 145 -1.64 -0.36 3.71
CA SER A 145 -2.67 -1.21 4.30
C SER A 145 -3.96 -1.16 3.52
N LYS A 146 -4.52 -2.33 3.23
CA LYS A 146 -5.79 -2.48 2.52
C LYS A 146 -6.71 -3.42 3.29
N THR A 147 -7.99 -3.08 3.30
CA THR A 147 -9.01 -3.86 4.00
C THR A 147 -9.88 -4.56 2.98
N TYR A 148 -9.99 -5.88 3.09
CA TYR A 148 -10.83 -6.73 2.25
C TYR A 148 -11.96 -7.31 3.07
N ASN A 149 -13.10 -7.52 2.41
CA ASN A 149 -14.18 -8.29 2.97
C ASN A 149 -14.13 -9.69 2.35
N ALA A 150 -13.69 -10.67 3.13
CA ALA A 150 -13.64 -12.04 2.69
C ALA A 150 -15.01 -12.68 2.90
N PHE A 151 -15.79 -12.77 1.82
CA PHE A 151 -16.98 -13.61 1.73
C PHE A 151 -16.53 -15.02 1.31
N PHE A 152 -17.13 -16.08 1.87
CA PHE A 152 -16.93 -17.43 1.34
C PHE A 152 -17.38 -17.47 -0.13
N GLY A 153 -16.83 -18.41 -0.90
CA GLY A 153 -17.02 -18.62 -2.34
C GLY A 153 -18.36 -18.16 -2.93
N TYR A 154 -18.28 -17.57 -4.12
CA TYR A 154 -19.44 -17.55 -4.99
C TYR A 154 -19.86 -19.02 -5.28
N PRO A 155 -21.17 -19.28 -5.39
CA PRO A 155 -21.81 -20.59 -5.24
C PRO A 155 -21.25 -21.70 -6.12
#